data_AF-A0A843I359-F1
#
_entry.id   AF-A0A843I359-F1
#
_cell.length_a   1.000
_cell.length_b   1.000
_cell.length_c   1.000
_cell.angle_alpha   90.00
_cell.angle_beta   90.00
_cell.angle_gamma   90.00
#
_symmetry.space_group_name_H-M   'P 1'
#
loop_
_entity.id
_entity.type
_entity.pdbx_description
1 polymer ?
#
loop_
_entity_poly.entity_id
_entity_poly.type
_entity_poly.pdbx_seq_one_letter_code
_entity_poly.pdbx_strand_id
1 'polypeptide(L)'
;MLVVVALGGNAFLRRGAEPTQEEHLLNIKIAARVVAEIVREGHKAVVTHGNGPQVGALDELQAAAGRRYLKLDALGAATQGFLGYFIAQSIDEELGTLGAAVAVVTRTLVRGDDPAFSNPTKFVGVAYPEVVAKRLAEENGWVMKLDKGRGWRRAVPSPEPLDI
;
A
#
# COMPACT_ATOMS: atom_id res chain seq x y z
N MET A 1 3.66 3.04 -27.16
CA MET A 1 4.46 1.99 -26.45
C MET A 1 3.78 1.63 -25.14
N LEU A 2 4.26 0.63 -24.41
CA LEU A 2 3.80 0.31 -23.05
C LEU A 2 4.67 1.08 -22.03
N VAL A 3 4.03 1.82 -21.13
CA VAL A 3 4.69 2.58 -20.05
C VAL A 3 4.21 2.02 -18.72
N VAL A 4 5.16 1.67 -17.84
CA VAL A 4 4.87 1.21 -16.48
C VAL A 4 5.11 2.35 -15.50
N VAL A 5 4.06 2.76 -14.78
CA VAL A 5 4.10 3.86 -13.82
C VAL A 5 3.96 3.29 -12.41
N ALA A 6 5.02 3.40 -11.60
CA ALA A 6 5.03 2.91 -10.23
C ALA A 6 4.79 4.05 -9.22
N LEU A 7 3.61 4.06 -8.61
CA LEU A 7 3.20 5.05 -7.62
C LEU A 7 3.71 4.68 -6.22
N GLY A 8 4.45 5.58 -5.59
CA GLY A 8 4.86 5.41 -4.20
C GLY A 8 3.68 5.54 -3.23
N GLY A 9 3.83 5.04 -1.99
CA GLY A 9 2.78 5.19 -0.95
C GLY A 9 2.40 6.64 -0.63
N ASN A 10 3.31 7.59 -0.87
CA ASN A 10 3.05 9.03 -0.73
C ASN A 10 2.10 9.59 -1.82
N ALA A 11 1.82 8.82 -2.88
CA ALA A 11 0.85 9.21 -3.90
C ALA A 11 -0.59 9.23 -3.35
N PHE A 12 -0.83 8.58 -2.21
CA PHE A 12 -2.14 8.49 -1.58
C PHE A 12 -2.22 9.26 -0.27
N LEU A 13 -1.17 9.19 0.56
CA LEU A 13 -1.19 9.79 1.88
C LEU A 13 0.11 10.52 2.17
N ARG A 14 0.02 11.83 2.42
CA ARG A 14 1.15 12.64 2.85
C ARG A 14 1.44 12.40 4.33
N ARG A 15 2.69 12.61 4.74
CA ARG A 15 3.09 12.43 6.14
C ARG A 15 2.30 13.39 7.04
N GLY A 16 1.60 12.83 8.02
CA GLY A 16 0.80 13.59 9.00
C GLY A 16 -0.61 13.95 8.54
N ALA A 17 -1.00 13.59 7.32
CA ALA A 17 -2.38 13.75 6.87
C ALA A 17 -3.27 12.64 7.46
N GLU A 18 -4.55 12.97 7.67
CA GLU A 18 -5.54 11.96 8.06
C GLU A 18 -5.83 11.03 6.88
N PRO A 19 -5.95 9.71 7.10
CA PRO A 19 -6.15 8.73 6.04
C PRO A 19 -7.62 8.66 5.56
N THR A 20 -8.22 9.81 5.24
CA THR A 20 -9.59 9.89 4.71
C THR A 20 -9.64 9.54 3.22
N GLN A 21 -10.81 9.12 2.73
CA GLN A 21 -11.00 8.85 1.31
C GLN A 21 -10.76 10.10 0.46
N GLU A 22 -11.21 11.26 0.94
CA GLU A 22 -11.04 12.56 0.29
C GLU A 22 -9.56 12.90 0.11
N GLU A 23 -8.73 12.66 1.13
CA GLU A 23 -7.28 12.90 1.06
C GLU A 23 -6.60 11.96 0.06
N HIS A 24 -7.03 10.69 0.00
CA HIS A 24 -6.52 9.74 -1.00
C HIS A 24 -6.86 10.18 -2.42
N LEU A 25 -8.13 10.57 -2.66
CA LEU A 25 -8.59 11.04 -3.96
C LEU A 25 -7.92 12.36 -4.37
N LEU A 26 -7.72 13.29 -3.44
CA LEU A 26 -7.02 14.54 -3.70
C LEU A 26 -5.58 14.30 -4.15
N ASN A 27 -4.86 13.42 -3.45
CA ASN A 27 -3.45 13.14 -3.75
C ASN A 27 -3.28 12.35 -5.06
N ILE A 28 -4.16 11.38 -5.33
CA ILE A 28 -4.02 10.51 -6.52
C ILE A 28 -4.34 11.25 -7.83
N LYS A 29 -5.14 12.33 -7.79
CA LYS A 29 -5.43 13.17 -8.97
C LYS A 29 -4.18 13.69 -9.66
N ILE A 30 -3.11 13.98 -8.91
CA ILE A 30 -1.84 14.43 -9.49
C ILE A 30 -1.23 13.33 -10.37
N ALA A 31 -1.23 12.09 -9.87
CA ALA A 31 -0.73 10.94 -10.63
C ALA A 31 -1.65 10.59 -11.82
N ALA A 32 -2.97 10.70 -11.63
CA ALA A 32 -3.95 10.44 -12.67
C ALA A 32 -3.76 11.35 -13.89
N ARG A 33 -3.46 12.64 -13.69
CA ARG A 33 -3.15 13.58 -14.77
C ARG A 33 -1.96 13.14 -15.62
N VAL A 34 -0.87 12.73 -14.97
CA VAL A 34 0.34 12.25 -15.64
C VAL A 34 0.04 10.98 -16.45
N VAL A 35 -0.73 10.05 -15.89
CA VAL A 35 -1.14 8.83 -16.61
C VAL A 35 -2.05 9.17 -17.79
N ALA A 36 -2.97 10.12 -17.61
CA ALA A 36 -3.86 10.56 -18.68
C ALA A 36 -3.09 11.22 -19.83
N GLU A 37 -2.04 12.01 -19.54
CA GLU A 37 -1.14 12.57 -20.57
C GLU A 37 -0.44 11.46 -21.37
N ILE A 38 0.14 10.46 -20.69
CA ILE A 38 0.76 9.29 -21.33
C ILE A 38 -0.23 8.60 -22.29
N VAL A 39 -1.47 8.40 -21.85
CA VAL A 39 -2.51 7.76 -22.69
C VAL A 39 -2.90 8.64 -23.88
N ARG A 40 -3.04 9.95 -23.68
CA ARG A 40 -3.36 10.91 -24.77
C ARG A 40 -2.26 11.00 -25.82
N GLU A 41 -1.01 10.75 -25.45
CA GLU A 41 0.13 10.61 -26.39
C GLU A 41 0.11 9.27 -27.17
N GLY A 42 -0.93 8.46 -27.00
CA GLY A 42 -1.11 7.19 -27.71
C GLY A 42 -0.31 6.03 -27.10
N HIS A 43 0.11 6.14 -25.85
CA HIS A 43 0.76 5.05 -25.12
C HIS A 43 -0.25 4.21 -24.33
N LYS A 44 0.11 2.95 -24.08
CA LYS A 44 -0.61 2.09 -23.12
C LYS A 44 0.07 2.24 -21.77
N ALA A 45 -0.70 2.36 -20.69
CA ALA A 45 -0.17 2.51 -19.34
C ALA A 45 -0.50 1.27 -18.49
N VAL A 46 0.46 0.81 -17.70
CA VAL A 46 0.26 -0.09 -16.56
C VAL A 46 0.64 0.69 -15.31
N VAL A 47 -0.30 0.84 -14.39
CA VAL A 47 -0.08 1.58 -13.15
C VAL A 47 0.05 0.58 -12.01
N THR A 48 1.18 0.64 -11.30
CA THR A 48 1.40 -0.12 -10.06
C THR A 48 1.47 0.86 -8.90
N HIS A 49 1.27 0.35 -7.68
CA HIS A 49 1.28 1.21 -6.51
C HIS A 49 1.79 0.51 -5.25
N GLY A 50 2.35 1.29 -4.32
CA GLY A 50 2.58 0.86 -2.95
C GLY A 50 1.31 0.96 -2.10
N ASN A 51 1.29 0.24 -0.97
CA ASN A 51 0.16 0.22 -0.03
C ASN A 51 0.58 0.26 1.45
N GLY A 52 1.87 0.52 1.75
CA GLY A 52 2.45 0.36 3.09
C GLY A 52 1.69 1.08 4.22
N PRO A 53 1.32 2.36 4.06
CA PRO A 53 0.47 3.05 5.04
C PRO A 53 -0.91 2.40 5.18
N GLN A 54 -1.54 2.04 4.06
CA GLN A 54 -2.91 1.53 3.99
C GLN A 54 -3.06 0.14 4.60
N VAL A 55 -2.17 -0.79 4.24
CA VAL A 55 -2.20 -2.16 4.78
C VAL A 55 -1.90 -2.17 6.27
N GLY A 56 -1.02 -1.27 6.72
CA GLY A 56 -0.77 -1.03 8.13
C GLY A 56 -2.00 -0.51 8.87
N ALA A 57 -2.69 0.49 8.31
CA ALA A 57 -3.91 1.04 8.91
C ALA A 57 -5.02 -0.02 9.06
N LEU A 58 -5.24 -0.87 8.05
CA LEU A 58 -6.22 -1.97 8.16
C LEU A 58 -5.84 -3.00 9.22
N ASP A 59 -4.56 -3.33 9.33
CA ASP A 59 -4.06 -4.27 10.32
C ASP A 59 -4.20 -3.72 11.75
N GLU A 60 -3.94 -2.43 11.93
CA GLU A 60 -4.14 -1.71 13.18
C GLU A 60 -5.60 -1.62 13.59
N LEU A 61 -6.51 -1.35 12.64
CA LEU A 61 -7.95 -1.34 12.88
C LEU A 61 -8.45 -2.69 13.41
N GLN A 62 -7.97 -3.79 12.83
CA GLN A 62 -8.28 -5.13 13.35
C GLN A 62 -7.73 -5.34 14.77
N ALA A 63 -6.48 -4.94 15.02
CA ALA A 63 -5.88 -5.04 16.36
C ALA A 63 -6.66 -4.21 17.40
N ALA A 64 -7.09 -3.00 17.04
CA ALA A 64 -7.91 -2.13 17.91
C ALA A 64 -9.31 -2.73 18.17
N ALA A 65 -9.88 -3.46 17.22
CA ALA A 65 -11.11 -4.24 17.41
C ALA A 65 -10.92 -5.49 18.29
N GLY A 66 -9.70 -5.75 18.78
CA GLY A 66 -9.36 -6.87 19.65
C GLY A 66 -9.36 -8.23 18.95
N ARG A 67 -9.44 -8.27 17.62
CA ARG A 67 -9.50 -9.52 16.83
C ARG A 67 -8.88 -9.37 15.45
N ARG A 68 -8.15 -10.41 15.02
CA ARG A 68 -7.60 -10.52 13.66
C ARG A 68 -8.45 -11.46 12.82
N TYR A 69 -9.29 -10.88 11.96
CA TYR A 69 -10.11 -11.63 11.01
C TYR A 69 -9.31 -12.02 9.77
N LEU A 70 -8.40 -11.15 9.32
CA LEU A 70 -7.63 -11.30 8.09
C LEU A 70 -6.13 -11.25 8.36
N LYS A 71 -5.40 -12.12 7.68
CA LYS A 71 -3.93 -12.10 7.60
C LYS A 71 -3.45 -10.98 6.67
N LEU A 72 -2.16 -10.65 6.77
CA LEU A 72 -1.58 -9.50 6.07
C LEU A 72 -1.67 -9.60 4.54
N ASP A 73 -1.64 -10.79 3.97
CA ASP A 73 -1.85 -11.06 2.55
C ASP A 73 -3.27 -10.69 2.09
N ALA A 74 -4.29 -11.09 2.86
CA ALA A 74 -5.68 -10.74 2.59
C ALA A 74 -5.93 -9.23 2.78
N LEU A 75 -5.30 -8.60 3.76
CA LEU A 75 -5.30 -7.13 3.88
C LEU A 75 -4.60 -6.47 2.69
N GLY A 76 -3.52 -7.05 2.19
CA GLY A 76 -2.86 -6.65 0.95
C GLY A 76 -3.86 -6.65 -0.21
N ALA A 77 -4.59 -7.74 -0.40
CA ALA A 77 -5.64 -7.83 -1.43
C ALA A 77 -6.76 -6.78 -1.22
N ALA A 78 -7.20 -6.55 0.02
CA ALA A 78 -8.19 -5.51 0.32
C ALA A 78 -7.70 -4.11 -0.08
N THR A 79 -6.42 -3.80 0.18
CA THR A 79 -5.83 -2.50 -0.23
C THR A 79 -5.70 -2.36 -1.74
N GLN A 80 -5.49 -3.44 -2.50
CA GLN A 80 -5.52 -3.38 -3.96
C GLN A 80 -6.91 -2.99 -4.46
N GLY A 81 -7.97 -3.50 -3.82
CA GLY A 81 -9.35 -3.19 -4.18
C GLY A 81 -9.65 -1.71 -4.07
N PHE A 82 -9.51 -1.11 -2.88
CA PHE A 82 -9.91 0.29 -2.69
C PHE A 82 -8.92 1.28 -3.33
N LEU A 83 -7.61 1.01 -3.30
CA LEU A 83 -6.64 1.89 -3.97
C LEU A 83 -6.78 1.80 -5.49
N GLY A 84 -6.94 0.60 -6.03
CA GLY A 84 -7.19 0.38 -7.45
C GLY A 84 -8.46 1.08 -7.91
N TYR A 85 -9.53 1.04 -7.11
CA TYR A 85 -10.75 1.81 -7.35
C TYR A 85 -10.47 3.33 -7.43
N PHE A 86 -9.77 3.91 -6.45
CA PHE A 86 -9.46 5.35 -6.46
C PHE A 86 -8.57 5.76 -7.64
N ILE A 87 -7.60 4.93 -8.00
CA ILE A 87 -6.71 5.15 -9.16
C ILE A 87 -7.52 5.12 -10.45
N ALA A 88 -8.29 4.04 -10.68
CA ALA A 88 -9.08 3.86 -11.89
C ALA A 88 -10.10 4.99 -12.05
N GLN A 89 -10.85 5.29 -10.98
CA GLN A 89 -11.80 6.41 -10.97
C GLN A 89 -11.11 7.73 -11.35
N SER A 90 -9.96 8.04 -10.74
CA SER A 90 -9.28 9.32 -10.98
C SER A 90 -8.66 9.42 -12.37
N ILE A 91 -8.16 8.32 -12.93
CA ILE A 91 -7.67 8.27 -14.31
C ILE A 91 -8.83 8.46 -15.30
N ASP A 92 -9.95 7.78 -15.08
CA ASP A 92 -11.11 7.88 -15.96
C ASP A 92 -11.77 9.27 -15.88
N GLU A 93 -11.79 9.91 -14.70
CA GLU A 93 -12.20 11.31 -14.55
C GLU A 93 -11.35 12.25 -15.42
N GLU A 94 -10.03 12.04 -15.48
CA GLU A 94 -9.13 12.84 -16.32
C GLU A 94 -9.32 12.50 -17.81
N LEU A 95 -9.50 11.23 -18.17
CA LEU A 95 -9.62 10.78 -19.56
C LEU A 95 -11.00 11.00 -20.19
N GLY A 96 -12.06 11.16 -19.39
CA GLY A 96 -13.42 11.33 -19.88
C GLY A 96 -13.88 10.14 -20.71
N THR A 97 -14.29 10.36 -21.96
CA THR A 97 -14.77 9.30 -22.86
C THR A 97 -13.69 8.31 -23.29
N LEU A 98 -12.41 8.63 -23.07
CA LEU A 98 -11.29 7.69 -23.28
C LEU A 98 -11.03 6.80 -22.05
N GLY A 99 -11.72 7.05 -20.94
CA GLY A 99 -11.59 6.30 -19.70
C GLY A 99 -12.06 4.85 -19.86
N ALA A 100 -11.22 3.93 -19.39
CA ALA A 100 -11.45 2.49 -19.39
C ALA A 100 -10.50 1.79 -18.41
N ALA A 101 -10.07 2.49 -17.35
CA ALA A 101 -9.11 1.96 -16.39
C ALA A 101 -9.74 0.81 -15.59
N VAL A 102 -8.97 -0.24 -15.36
CA VAL A 102 -9.39 -1.40 -14.57
C VAL A 102 -8.36 -1.71 -13.48
N ALA A 103 -8.84 -1.98 -12.28
CA ALA A 103 -8.02 -2.49 -11.20
C ALA A 103 -8.05 -4.02 -11.22
N VAL A 104 -6.87 -4.64 -11.21
CA VAL A 104 -6.73 -6.10 -11.26
C VAL A 104 -6.10 -6.57 -9.95
N VAL A 105 -6.82 -7.45 -9.23
CA VAL A 105 -6.26 -8.12 -8.06
C VAL A 105 -5.10 -8.99 -8.52
N THR A 106 -3.93 -8.75 -7.93
CA THR A 106 -2.66 -9.29 -8.39
C THR A 106 -1.99 -10.05 -7.25
N ARG A 107 -1.57 -11.29 -7.54
CA ARG A 107 -0.71 -12.07 -6.65
C ARG A 107 0.73 -11.98 -7.15
N THR A 108 1.68 -12.20 -6.26
CA THR A 108 3.10 -12.19 -6.61
C THR A 108 3.73 -13.43 -6.00
N LEU A 109 4.35 -14.24 -6.86
CA LEU A 109 5.10 -15.41 -6.44
C LEU A 109 6.37 -14.96 -5.72
N VAL A 110 6.64 -15.58 -4.58
CA VAL A 110 7.84 -15.35 -3.77
C VAL A 110 8.40 -16.69 -3.31
N ARG A 111 9.67 -16.73 -2.95
CA ARG A 111 10.29 -17.94 -2.40
C ARG A 111 9.79 -18.21 -0.99
N GLY A 112 9.33 -19.43 -0.70
CA GLY A 112 8.93 -19.81 0.67
C GLY A 112 10.08 -19.83 1.68
N ASP A 113 11.32 -19.95 1.19
CA ASP A 113 12.55 -19.95 1.98
C ASP A 113 13.32 -18.62 1.91
N ASP A 114 12.66 -17.53 1.50
CA ASP A 114 13.28 -16.22 1.42
C ASP A 114 13.79 -15.75 2.81
N PRO A 115 15.06 -15.29 2.94
CA PRO A 115 15.60 -14.79 4.19
C PRO A 115 14.79 -13.64 4.84
N ALA A 116 14.00 -12.90 4.06
CA ALA A 116 13.15 -11.83 4.55
C ALA A 116 12.07 -12.32 5.54
N PHE A 117 11.67 -13.61 5.48
CA PHE A 117 10.75 -14.19 6.45
C PHE A 117 11.38 -14.30 7.85
N SER A 118 12.68 -14.61 7.93
CA SER A 118 13.41 -14.71 9.19
C SER A 118 13.92 -13.35 9.68
N ASN A 119 14.09 -12.37 8.79
CA ASN A 119 14.49 -11.01 9.15
C ASN A 119 13.57 -9.94 8.53
N PRO A 120 12.39 -9.69 9.13
CA PRO A 120 11.48 -8.64 8.67
C PRO A 120 12.12 -7.25 8.70
N THR A 121 12.14 -6.53 7.57
CA THR A 121 12.77 -5.19 7.48
C THR A 121 11.81 -4.11 7.00
N LYS A 122 10.69 -4.47 6.38
CA LYS A 122 9.78 -3.49 5.78
C LYS A 122 8.82 -2.95 6.82
N PHE A 123 8.85 -1.64 7.04
CA PHE A 123 7.93 -0.99 7.98
C PHE A 123 6.54 -0.80 7.38
N VAL A 124 5.51 -1.17 8.14
CA VAL A 124 4.09 -0.90 7.87
C VAL A 124 3.46 -0.18 9.05
N GLY A 125 2.36 0.54 8.79
CA GLY A 125 1.58 1.18 9.85
C GLY A 125 2.26 2.38 10.51
N VAL A 126 1.68 2.83 11.62
CA VAL A 126 2.09 3.99 12.43
C VAL A 126 3.27 3.66 13.33
N ALA A 127 3.82 4.71 13.93
CA ALA A 127 4.85 4.58 14.95
C ALA A 127 4.25 4.57 16.35
N TYR A 128 4.85 3.77 17.22
CA TYR A 128 4.48 3.59 18.61
C TYR A 128 5.60 4.07 19.54
N PRO A 129 5.25 4.54 20.75
CA PRO A 129 6.18 4.58 21.86
C PRO A 129 6.73 3.17 22.16
N GLU A 130 7.98 3.08 22.63
CA GLU A 130 8.65 1.80 22.89
C GLU A 130 7.84 0.86 23.79
N VAL A 131 7.23 1.41 24.85
CA VAL A 131 6.41 0.64 25.80
C VAL A 131 5.22 -0.01 25.09
N VAL A 132 4.55 0.73 24.22
CA VAL A 132 3.40 0.22 23.45
C VAL A 132 3.88 -0.81 22.43
N ALA A 133 5.04 -0.58 21.79
CA ALA A 133 5.62 -1.52 20.85
C ALA A 133 5.99 -2.86 21.48
N LYS A 134 6.57 -2.86 22.68
CA LYS A 134 6.89 -4.10 23.41
C LYS A 134 5.64 -4.91 23.73
N ARG A 135 4.60 -4.26 24.26
CA ARG A 135 3.31 -4.89 24.52
C ARG A 135 2.69 -5.50 23.25
N LEU A 136 2.67 -4.72 22.16
CA LEU A 136 2.13 -5.19 20.88
C LEU A 136 2.96 -6.35 20.31
N ALA A 137 4.27 -6.39 20.50
CA ALA A 137 5.11 -7.52 20.08
C ALA A 137 4.71 -8.81 20.80
N GLU A 138 4.49 -8.74 22.11
CA GLU A 138 4.08 -9.88 22.95
C GLU A 138 2.67 -10.36 22.63
N GLU A 139 1.70 -9.44 22.58
CA GLU A 139 0.28 -9.76 22.34
C GLU A 139 0.05 -10.38 20.95
N ASN A 140 0.85 -9.97 19.97
CA ASN A 140 0.56 -10.21 18.56
C ASN A 140 1.61 -11.03 17.80
N GLY A 141 2.72 -11.38 18.43
CA GLY A 141 3.88 -11.98 17.77
C GLY A 141 4.49 -11.08 16.70
N TRP A 142 4.44 -9.75 16.90
CA TRP A 142 4.97 -8.79 15.93
C TRP A 142 6.48 -8.58 16.09
N VAL A 143 7.16 -8.47 14.96
CA VAL A 143 8.54 -7.96 14.94
C VAL A 143 8.47 -6.44 14.94
N MET A 144 8.76 -5.81 16.07
CA MET A 144 8.85 -4.35 16.19
C MET A 144 10.31 -3.91 16.04
N LYS A 145 10.55 -2.91 15.19
CA LYS A 145 11.89 -2.33 14.98
C LYS A 145 11.83 -0.80 15.07
N LEU A 146 12.94 -0.20 15.48
CA LEU A 146 13.08 1.25 15.55
C LEU A 146 13.27 1.84 14.14
N ASP A 147 12.30 2.62 13.67
CA ASP A 147 12.41 3.47 12.49
C ASP A 147 13.02 4.81 12.92
N LYS A 148 14.30 5.01 12.60
CA LYS A 148 15.11 6.14 13.09
C LYS A 148 14.42 7.47 12.76
N GLY A 149 14.12 8.25 13.81
CA GLY A 149 13.43 9.54 13.69
C GLY A 149 11.91 9.46 13.48
N ARG A 150 11.31 8.27 13.56
CA ARG A 150 9.85 8.07 13.48
C ARG A 150 9.27 7.31 14.67
N GLY A 151 10.05 6.47 15.33
CA GLY A 151 9.62 5.67 16.49
C GLY A 151 9.59 4.17 16.19
N TRP A 152 8.98 3.38 17.06
CA TRP A 152 8.91 1.93 16.88
C TRP A 152 7.77 1.55 15.93
N ARG A 153 8.06 0.75 14.91
CA ARG A 153 7.07 0.35 13.90
C ARG A 153 7.12 -1.16 13.69
N ARG A 154 5.99 -1.71 13.24
CA ARG A 154 5.92 -3.11 12.83
C ARG A 154 6.76 -3.31 11.59
N ALA A 155 7.70 -4.25 11.65
CA ALA A 155 8.44 -4.75 10.50
C ALA A 155 7.80 -6.05 10.02
N VAL A 156 7.61 -6.17 8.71
CA VAL A 156 7.07 -7.35 8.05
C VAL A 156 8.08 -7.91 7.03
N PRO A 157 8.00 -9.21 6.70
CA PRO A 157 8.76 -9.78 5.59
C PRO A 157 8.50 -9.02 4.29
N SER A 158 9.56 -8.83 3.51
CA SER A 158 9.51 -8.23 2.18
C SER A 158 10.39 -9.05 1.25
N PRO A 159 9.98 -10.29 0.93
CA PRO A 159 10.73 -11.19 0.06
C PRO A 159 10.84 -10.65 -1.36
N GLU A 160 11.84 -11.12 -2.10
CA GLU A 160 12.04 -10.70 -3.49
C GLU A 160 10.92 -11.28 -4.38
N PRO A 161 10.26 -10.47 -5.22
CA PRO A 161 9.26 -10.96 -6.15
C PRO A 161 9.92 -11.83 -7.24
N LEU A 162 9.30 -12.96 -7.55
CA LEU A 162 9.74 -13.86 -8.63
C LEU A 162 8.89 -13.73 -9.89
N ASP A 163 7.56 -13.63 -9.73
CA ASP A 163 6.60 -13.61 -10.85
C ASP A 163 5.24 -13.02 -10.44
N ILE A 164 4.36 -12.73 -11.40
CA ILE A 164 2.99 -12.20 -11.21
C ILE A 164 1.94 -13.13 -11.83
#